data_AF-A0AA40CBB8-F1
#
_entry.id   AF-A0AA40CBB8-F1
#
_cell.length_a   1.000
_cell.length_b   1.000
_cell.length_c   1.000
_cell.angle_alpha   90.00
_cell.angle_beta   90.00
_cell.angle_gamma   90.00
#
_symmetry.space_group_name_H-M   'P 1'
#
loop_
_entity.id
_entity.type
_entity.pdbx_description
1 polymer ?
#
loop_
_entity_poly.entity_id
_entity_poly.type
_entity_poly.pdbx_seq_one_letter_code
_entity_poly.pdbx_strand_id
1 'polypeptide(L)'
;MDPLDVDSNGDAVPAPPPITTSPYATASSGAGVVRQPTGNFPGLTERIALSSDLEIINVELDEKQQAAASSLKQRKLLKSKNPAKPFLPGQPRVRLHRSADDADPACNEVLEYLRRAHLTDALDGLLPFMRYIFVQTPSFRHIMPLHHQQAHAREIMVNENPGLHLVWYYERIFIKPIPAYFYSKAFWDYLKEADNDVHRASVGFMRSYYFLVQYEIDFQEAVKHRLIPKRSDGSTPTYEEFHDFIYPFSKADDDFVSRRFHYGELRLTRINRTAFLFKGKLAYFHIYPQWGSFLAHILAPIITIFAVFSVVLNSMQVGLAALDMGPGNEGSGWPAFVSVSIYFPVAIIISIAIVVAVAVVGLVLMGVKDLIHGNNVRRRKKRGDKRAGEKSHGMI
;
A
#
# COMPACT_ATOMS: atom_id res chain seq x y z
N MET A 1 0.16 -23.39 -77.67
CA MET A 1 1.50 -23.00 -77.21
C MET A 1 1.57 -23.33 -75.74
N ASP A 2 2.08 -24.51 -75.42
CA ASP A 2 2.69 -24.81 -74.12
C ASP A 2 4.03 -24.03 -74.00
N PRO A 3 4.73 -24.04 -72.84
CA PRO A 3 4.27 -24.06 -71.44
C PRO A 3 5.07 -23.07 -70.56
N LEU A 4 4.68 -22.88 -69.30
CA LEU A 4 5.64 -22.76 -68.20
C LEU A 4 5.07 -23.46 -66.96
N ASP A 5 5.72 -24.58 -66.62
CA ASP A 5 5.69 -25.26 -65.34
C ASP A 5 6.14 -24.34 -64.19
N VAL A 6 5.76 -24.69 -62.96
CA VAL A 6 6.67 -25.13 -61.89
C VAL A 6 5.95 -25.17 -60.53
N ASP A 7 6.04 -26.36 -59.94
CA ASP A 7 6.05 -26.79 -58.54
C ASP A 7 4.78 -27.02 -57.70
N SER A 8 4.61 -28.32 -57.48
CA SER A 8 4.11 -29.02 -56.31
C SER A 8 4.68 -28.53 -54.96
N ASN A 9 3.82 -28.43 -53.95
CA ASN A 9 3.95 -29.25 -52.74
C ASN A 9 2.71 -29.09 -51.86
N GLY A 10 2.08 -30.21 -51.55
CA GLY A 10 1.11 -30.30 -50.47
C GLY A 10 1.87 -30.44 -49.15
N ASP A 11 1.55 -29.57 -48.19
CA ASP A 11 1.95 -29.76 -46.81
C ASP A 11 0.72 -29.73 -45.91
N ALA A 12 0.53 -30.84 -45.22
CA ALA A 12 -0.54 -31.11 -44.28
C ALA A 12 -0.38 -30.23 -43.01
N VAL A 13 -1.51 -29.70 -42.55
CA VAL A 13 -1.64 -28.99 -41.27
C VAL A 13 -1.25 -29.93 -40.11
N PRO A 14 -0.29 -29.58 -39.24
CA PRO A 14 0.06 -30.44 -38.11
C PRO A 14 -0.97 -30.31 -36.97
N ALA A 15 -1.51 -31.47 -36.55
CA ALA A 15 -2.41 -31.60 -35.42
C ALA A 15 -1.70 -31.28 -34.08
N PRO A 16 -2.42 -30.75 -33.07
CA PRO A 16 -1.85 -30.45 -31.75
C PRO A 16 -1.48 -31.74 -30.98
N PRO A 17 -0.42 -31.71 -30.14
CA PRO A 17 0.08 -32.90 -29.46
C PRO A 17 -0.88 -33.43 -28.37
N PRO A 18 -0.84 -34.75 -28.06
CA PRO A 18 -1.81 -35.41 -27.20
C PRO A 18 -1.66 -35.04 -25.73
N ILE A 19 -2.81 -34.92 -25.07
CA ILE A 19 -2.95 -34.71 -23.63
C ILE A 19 -2.55 -36.01 -22.91
N THR A 20 -1.39 -35.99 -22.26
CA THR A 20 -0.97 -37.07 -21.36
C THR A 20 -1.77 -37.00 -20.06
N THR A 21 -2.72 -37.92 -19.91
CA THR A 21 -3.41 -38.22 -18.66
C THR A 21 -2.58 -39.16 -17.79
N SER A 22 -2.45 -38.90 -16.48
CA SER A 22 -2.47 -39.86 -15.35
C SER A 22 -1.79 -39.27 -14.08
N PRO A 23 -2.09 -39.70 -12.84
CA PRO A 23 -3.39 -40.01 -12.22
C PRO A 23 -3.61 -39.25 -10.89
N TYR A 24 -4.83 -39.38 -10.37
CA TYR A 24 -5.31 -38.89 -9.07
C TYR A 24 -4.40 -39.15 -7.87
N ALA A 25 -4.28 -38.14 -6.99
CA ALA A 25 -4.17 -38.34 -5.54
C ALA A 25 -5.06 -37.32 -4.82
N THR A 26 -6.19 -37.85 -4.37
CA THR A 26 -7.13 -37.39 -3.34
C THR A 26 -6.69 -36.22 -2.45
N ALA A 27 -7.50 -35.15 -2.48
CA ALA A 27 -7.53 -34.10 -1.48
C ALA A 27 -7.97 -34.68 -0.13
N SER A 28 -7.09 -34.64 0.87
CA SER A 28 -7.49 -34.73 2.28
C SER A 28 -7.64 -33.32 2.85
N SER A 29 -8.81 -33.11 3.45
CA SER A 29 -9.18 -31.94 4.22
C SER A 29 -8.16 -31.69 5.34
N GLY A 30 -7.44 -30.58 5.27
CA GLY A 30 -6.59 -30.09 6.35
C GLY A 30 -6.58 -28.57 6.35
N ALA A 31 -7.03 -27.98 7.46
CA ALA A 31 -7.00 -26.54 7.71
C ALA A 31 -5.61 -25.97 7.35
N GLY A 32 -5.60 -25.06 6.37
CA GLY A 32 -4.38 -24.44 5.86
C GLY A 32 -3.74 -23.54 6.91
N VAL A 33 -2.93 -24.12 7.79
CA VAL A 33 -1.85 -23.40 8.46
C VAL A 33 -0.90 -22.96 7.35
N VAL A 34 -0.91 -21.66 7.04
CA VAL A 34 0.08 -21.06 6.14
C VAL A 34 1.45 -21.35 6.73
N ARG A 35 2.17 -22.33 6.16
CA ARG A 35 3.57 -22.58 6.49
C ARG A 35 4.34 -21.31 6.13
N GLN A 36 4.77 -20.58 7.15
CA GLN A 36 5.67 -19.44 6.97
C GLN A 36 7.02 -20.01 6.52
N PRO A 37 7.56 -19.60 5.36
CA PRO A 37 8.89 -20.06 4.96
C PRO A 37 9.91 -19.49 5.94
N THR A 38 10.51 -20.39 6.72
CA THR A 38 11.56 -20.13 7.71
C THR A 38 12.94 -19.88 7.06
N GLY A 39 12.95 -19.47 5.79
CA GLY A 39 14.16 -19.26 5.02
C GLY A 39 14.76 -17.88 5.27
N ASN A 40 16.09 -17.81 5.36
CA ASN A 40 16.81 -16.55 5.37
C ASN A 40 16.74 -15.91 3.97
N PHE A 41 16.64 -14.59 3.89
CA PHE A 41 16.77 -13.87 2.63
C PHE A 41 18.21 -14.00 2.11
N PRO A 42 18.45 -14.68 0.97
CA PRO A 42 19.81 -14.99 0.50
C PRO A 42 20.56 -13.78 -0.10
N GLY A 43 19.86 -12.66 -0.33
CA GLY A 43 20.46 -11.45 -0.91
C GLY A 43 21.33 -10.64 0.06
N LEU A 44 21.35 -10.96 1.35
CA LEU A 44 22.15 -10.24 2.35
C LEU A 44 23.62 -10.69 2.33
N THR A 45 24.38 -10.32 1.30
CA THR A 45 25.83 -10.59 1.16
C THR A 45 26.71 -9.39 1.56
N GLU A 46 28.03 -9.56 1.59
CA GLU A 46 29.01 -8.54 2.03
C GLU A 46 28.93 -7.18 1.31
N ARG A 47 28.31 -7.12 0.13
CA ARG A 47 28.19 -5.90 -0.69
C ARG A 47 27.18 -4.85 -0.16
N ILE A 48 26.52 -5.11 0.97
CA ILE A 48 25.49 -4.22 1.54
C ILE A 48 26.09 -3.15 2.48
N ALA A 49 27.39 -3.19 2.77
CA ALA A 49 28.02 -2.24 3.68
C ALA A 49 28.40 -0.92 2.98
N LEU A 50 27.54 0.09 3.09
CA LEU A 50 27.88 1.49 2.77
C LEU A 50 28.49 2.22 3.98
N SER A 51 28.38 1.64 5.19
CA SER A 51 29.00 2.12 6.42
C SER A 51 29.50 0.95 7.27
N SER A 52 30.59 1.17 7.99
CA SER A 52 31.18 0.20 8.94
C SER A 52 31.03 0.61 10.42
N ASP A 53 30.10 1.51 10.74
CA ASP A 53 29.99 2.16 12.06
C ASP A 53 29.57 1.25 13.23
N LEU A 54 29.04 0.05 12.95
CA LEU A 54 28.51 -0.87 13.95
C LEU A 54 29.28 -2.19 13.97
N GLU A 55 29.36 -2.76 15.17
CA GLU A 55 29.91 -4.07 15.48
C GLU A 55 28.92 -4.90 16.29
N ILE A 56 29.09 -6.21 16.23
CA ILE A 56 28.30 -7.17 17.01
C ILE A 56 29.16 -7.67 18.17
N ILE A 57 28.62 -7.60 19.38
CA ILE A 57 29.17 -8.29 20.55
C ILE A 57 28.32 -9.54 20.77
N ASN A 58 28.97 -10.69 20.88
CA ASN A 58 28.30 -11.91 21.33
C ASN A 58 28.35 -11.93 22.86
N VAL A 59 27.18 -12.01 23.51
CA VAL A 59 27.12 -12.22 24.96
C VAL A 59 27.07 -13.72 25.22
N GLU A 60 28.12 -14.26 25.86
CA GLU A 60 28.11 -15.62 26.39
C GLU A 60 27.27 -15.63 27.68
N LEU A 61 26.20 -16.42 27.68
CA LEU A 61 25.34 -16.59 28.84
C LEU A 61 25.97 -17.64 29.77
N ASP A 62 26.14 -17.33 31.06
CA ASP A 62 26.63 -18.25 32.08
C ASP A 62 25.83 -19.57 32.12
N GLU A 63 26.51 -20.69 32.46
CA GLU A 63 25.96 -22.05 32.48
C GLU A 63 24.66 -22.19 33.30
N LYS A 64 24.43 -21.34 34.30
CA LYS A 64 23.19 -21.33 35.12
C LYS A 64 21.98 -20.73 34.40
N GLN A 65 22.18 -19.82 33.45
CA GLN A 65 21.09 -19.24 32.63
C GLN A 65 20.76 -20.12 31.42
N GLN A 66 21.70 -20.96 30.97
CA GLN A 66 21.49 -21.93 29.89
C GLN A 66 20.50 -23.05 30.29
N ALA A 67 20.46 -23.45 31.56
CA ALA A 67 19.54 -24.49 32.05
C ALA A 67 18.06 -24.05 32.09
N ALA A 68 17.79 -22.74 32.25
CA ALA A 68 16.43 -22.19 32.27
C ALA A 68 15.90 -21.81 30.87
N ALA A 69 16.77 -21.73 29.86
CA ALA A 69 16.46 -21.24 28.54
C ALA A 69 16.97 -22.20 27.45
N SER A 70 16.45 -23.42 27.44
CA SER A 70 16.77 -24.47 26.46
C SER A 70 16.45 -24.12 24.99
N SER A 71 16.06 -22.88 24.67
CA SER A 71 15.77 -22.43 23.30
C SER A 71 16.28 -21.03 22.92
N LEU A 72 16.98 -20.28 23.80
CA LEU A 72 17.48 -18.95 23.43
C LEU A 72 18.89 -19.06 22.83
N LYS A 73 18.95 -19.05 21.50
CA LYS A 73 20.17 -18.80 20.73
C LYS A 73 20.93 -17.59 21.31
N GLN A 74 22.26 -17.72 21.36
CA GLN A 74 23.26 -16.69 21.65
C GLN A 74 22.72 -15.25 21.43
N ARG A 75 22.70 -14.42 22.48
CA ARG A 75 22.22 -13.04 22.37
C ARG A 75 23.34 -12.17 21.79
N LYS A 76 23.11 -11.68 20.57
CA LYS A 76 23.95 -10.65 19.93
C LYS A 76 23.53 -9.27 20.40
N LEU A 77 24.49 -8.40 20.70
CA LEU A 77 24.29 -6.99 21.00
C LEU A 77 24.96 -6.13 19.93
N LEU A 78 24.39 -4.95 19.66
CA LEU A 78 24.99 -3.94 18.78
C LEU A 78 25.85 -2.97 19.59
N LYS A 79 27.07 -2.75 19.11
CA LYS A 79 28.02 -1.76 19.61
C LYS A 79 28.38 -0.79 18.49
N SER A 80 28.61 0.49 18.83
CA SER A 80 29.26 1.40 17.89
C SER A 80 30.77 1.19 17.90
N LYS A 81 31.39 1.21 16.72
CA LYS A 81 32.86 1.23 16.58
C LYS A 81 33.48 2.49 17.14
N ASN A 82 32.77 3.61 17.06
CA ASN A 82 33.28 4.88 17.55
C ASN A 82 32.86 5.08 19.02
N PRO A 83 33.80 5.00 19.98
CA PRO A 83 33.47 5.12 21.41
C PRO A 83 32.91 6.51 21.79
N ALA A 84 33.14 7.54 20.95
CA ALA A 84 32.59 8.88 21.15
C ALA A 84 31.10 8.99 20.75
N LYS A 85 30.56 8.04 19.99
CA LYS A 85 29.16 8.02 19.53
C LYS A 85 28.47 6.70 19.89
N PRO A 86 28.18 6.43 21.18
CA PRO A 86 27.51 5.20 21.63
C PRO A 86 26.00 5.20 21.33
N PHE A 87 25.61 5.66 20.14
CA PHE A 87 24.22 5.81 19.72
C PHE A 87 24.01 5.14 18.37
N LEU A 88 22.78 4.76 18.08
CA LEU A 88 22.42 4.23 16.77
C LEU A 88 22.66 5.32 15.68
N PRO A 89 23.33 5.02 14.56
CA PRO A 89 23.59 6.01 13.51
C PRO A 89 22.33 6.77 13.08
N GLY A 90 22.37 8.10 13.15
CA GLY A 90 21.22 8.97 12.83
C GLY A 90 20.16 9.09 13.94
N GLN A 91 20.28 8.36 15.05
CA GLN A 91 19.32 8.36 16.16
C GLN A 91 20.03 8.50 17.51
N PRO A 92 20.41 9.73 17.92
CA PRO A 92 21.09 9.99 19.19
C PRO A 92 20.29 9.62 20.45
N ARG A 93 18.96 9.45 20.30
CA ARG A 93 18.06 9.12 21.41
C ARG A 93 18.16 7.66 21.84
N VAL A 94 18.66 6.78 20.96
CA VAL A 94 18.75 5.34 21.22
C VAL A 94 20.20 5.02 21.53
N ARG A 95 20.47 4.64 22.78
CA ARG A 95 21.81 4.27 23.23
C ARG A 95 22.13 2.83 22.86
N LEU A 96 23.36 2.59 22.43
CA LEU A 96 23.89 1.25 22.19
C LEU A 96 24.62 0.76 23.45
N HIS A 97 24.65 -0.55 23.63
CA HIS A 97 25.30 -1.16 24.79
C HIS A 97 26.81 -0.88 24.75
N ARG A 98 27.37 -0.48 25.90
CA ARG A 98 28.80 -0.14 26.04
C ARG A 98 29.66 -1.36 26.34
N SER A 99 29.10 -2.30 27.10
CA SER A 99 29.69 -3.60 27.48
C SER A 99 28.58 -4.66 27.64
N ALA A 100 28.96 -5.94 27.69
CA ALA A 100 28.06 -7.05 28.01
C ALA A 100 27.48 -6.95 29.44
N ASP A 101 28.19 -6.29 30.36
CA ASP A 101 27.81 -6.14 31.78
C ASP A 101 26.71 -5.09 32.04
N ASP A 102 26.49 -4.16 31.10
CA ASP A 102 25.44 -3.10 31.18
C ASP A 102 24.07 -3.58 30.68
N ALA A 103 23.97 -4.84 30.23
CA ALA A 103 22.76 -5.36 29.58
C ALA A 103 21.74 -5.83 30.62
N ASP A 104 20.80 -4.96 31.00
CA ASP A 104 19.60 -5.39 31.71
C ASP A 104 18.83 -6.41 30.84
N PRO A 105 18.65 -7.67 31.30
CA PRO A 105 18.13 -8.75 30.47
C PRO A 105 16.66 -8.56 30.03
N ALA A 106 15.95 -7.59 30.65
CA ALA A 106 14.55 -7.29 30.44
C ALA A 106 14.28 -6.09 29.51
N CYS A 107 15.23 -5.15 29.35
CA CYS A 107 15.01 -3.88 28.66
C CYS A 107 15.96 -3.70 27.47
N ASN A 108 15.62 -4.31 26.34
CA ASN A 108 16.33 -4.06 25.08
C ASN A 108 15.73 -2.83 24.37
N GLU A 109 16.06 -1.62 24.86
CA GLU A 109 15.56 -0.33 24.35
C GLU A 109 15.70 -0.21 22.82
N VAL A 110 16.81 -0.71 22.28
CA VAL A 110 17.08 -0.76 20.83
C VAL A 110 16.01 -1.57 20.10
N LEU A 111 15.67 -2.76 20.60
CA LEU A 111 14.67 -3.64 19.99
C LEU A 111 13.27 -3.00 20.04
N GLU A 112 12.90 -2.38 21.16
CA GLU A 112 11.62 -1.70 21.31
C GLU A 112 11.50 -0.52 20.33
N TYR A 113 12.56 0.27 20.19
CA TYR A 113 12.64 1.33 19.19
C TYR A 113 12.48 0.76 17.78
N LEU A 114 13.20 -0.31 17.42
CA LEU A 114 13.14 -0.91 16.09
C LEU A 114 11.74 -1.43 15.77
N ARG A 115 11.09 -2.11 16.72
CA ARG A 115 9.69 -2.54 16.61
C ARG A 115 8.77 -1.35 16.30
N ARG A 116 8.85 -0.29 17.11
CA ARG A 116 8.04 0.93 16.89
C ARG A 116 8.33 1.61 15.55
N ALA A 117 9.59 1.63 15.13
CA ALA A 117 10.02 2.35 13.94
C ALA A 117 9.76 1.57 12.64
N HIS A 118 9.61 0.24 12.67
CA HIS A 118 9.58 -0.60 11.47
C HIS A 118 8.32 -1.46 11.36
N LEU A 119 7.75 -1.92 12.47
CA LEU A 119 6.54 -2.73 12.42
C LEU A 119 5.32 -1.90 12.06
N THR A 120 4.40 -2.55 11.35
CA THR A 120 3.18 -1.94 10.83
C THR A 120 1.93 -2.64 11.35
N ASP A 121 1.95 -3.15 12.58
CA ASP A 121 0.90 -4.00 13.18
C ASP A 121 -0.52 -3.43 13.02
N ALA A 122 -0.66 -2.12 13.26
CA ALA A 122 -1.96 -1.44 13.15
C ALA A 122 -2.55 -1.53 11.74
N LEU A 123 -1.70 -1.38 10.72
CA LEU A 123 -2.07 -1.44 9.32
C LEU A 123 -2.14 -2.88 8.81
N ASP A 124 -1.21 -3.74 9.20
CA ASP A 124 -1.21 -5.16 8.86
C ASP A 124 -2.48 -5.87 9.34
N GLY A 125 -3.04 -5.43 10.47
CA GLY A 125 -4.36 -5.86 10.94
C GLY A 125 -5.54 -5.33 10.11
N LEU A 126 -5.37 -4.24 9.35
CA LEU A 126 -6.40 -3.69 8.44
C LEU A 126 -6.35 -4.30 7.04
N LEU A 127 -5.18 -4.73 6.56
CA LEU A 127 -4.99 -5.28 5.21
C LEU A 127 -5.93 -6.46 4.86
N PRO A 128 -6.25 -7.41 5.77
CA PRO A 128 -7.21 -8.48 5.48
C PRO A 128 -8.59 -7.95 5.07
N PHE A 129 -9.04 -6.88 5.71
CA PHE A 129 -10.35 -6.27 5.48
C PHE A 129 -10.42 -5.45 4.19
N MET A 130 -9.28 -4.96 3.71
CA MET A 130 -9.19 -4.25 2.42
C MET A 130 -9.62 -5.12 1.22
N ARG A 131 -9.72 -6.45 1.41
CA ARG A 131 -10.38 -7.36 0.46
C ARG A 131 -11.81 -6.97 0.14
N TYR A 132 -12.60 -6.76 1.18
CA TYR A 132 -14.06 -6.75 1.09
C TYR A 132 -14.60 -5.41 0.63
N ILE A 133 -13.80 -4.37 0.83
CA ILE A 133 -14.30 -3.01 0.85
C ILE A 133 -13.85 -2.24 -0.38
N PHE A 134 -12.59 -2.32 -0.83
CA PHE A 134 -12.13 -1.50 -1.96
C PHE A 134 -11.01 -2.09 -2.83
N VAL A 135 -10.89 -3.41 -2.90
CA VAL A 135 -10.25 -4.05 -4.07
C VAL A 135 -8.80 -3.59 -4.27
N GLN A 136 -8.07 -3.39 -3.18
CA GLN A 136 -6.64 -3.15 -3.30
C GLN A 136 -6.01 -4.44 -3.85
N THR A 137 -5.40 -4.36 -5.03
CA THR A 137 -4.67 -5.47 -5.63
C THR A 137 -3.31 -5.59 -4.92
N PRO A 138 -2.98 -6.77 -4.34
CA PRO A 138 -1.70 -6.98 -3.69
C PRO A 138 -0.60 -7.13 -4.76
N SER A 139 -0.07 -6.01 -5.24
CA SER A 139 1.09 -5.97 -6.13
C SER A 139 2.17 -5.08 -5.51
N PHE A 140 3.31 -5.69 -5.17
CA PHE A 140 4.48 -4.98 -4.66
C PHE A 140 5.16 -4.12 -5.74
N ARG A 141 4.92 -4.42 -7.02
CA ARG A 141 5.46 -3.67 -8.16
C ARG A 141 4.70 -2.39 -8.47
N HIS A 142 3.52 -2.21 -7.87
CA HIS A 142 2.69 -1.02 -8.07
C HIS A 142 3.17 0.13 -7.16
N ILE A 143 4.43 0.53 -7.39
CA ILE A 143 5.13 1.64 -6.76
C ILE A 143 5.67 2.47 -7.92
N MET A 144 5.23 3.71 -8.05
CA MET A 144 5.71 4.60 -9.08
C MET A 144 7.04 5.22 -8.64
N PRO A 145 8.02 5.34 -9.54
CA PRO A 145 9.24 6.10 -9.29
C PRO A 145 8.97 7.54 -8.86
N LEU A 146 9.94 8.17 -8.18
CA LEU A 146 9.78 9.53 -7.64
C LEU A 146 9.44 10.58 -8.71
N HIS A 147 10.11 10.56 -9.86
CA HIS A 147 9.83 11.48 -10.97
C HIS A 147 8.39 11.32 -11.51
N HIS A 148 7.87 10.08 -11.53
CA HIS A 148 6.47 9.82 -11.90
C HIS A 148 5.48 10.30 -10.84
N GLN A 149 5.82 10.26 -9.55
CA GLN A 149 4.97 10.87 -8.51
C GLN A 149 4.79 12.37 -8.76
N GLN A 150 5.88 13.06 -9.14
CA GLN A 150 5.85 14.47 -9.49
C GLN A 150 5.04 14.74 -10.77
N ALA A 151 5.17 13.88 -11.78
CA ALA A 151 4.34 13.95 -12.99
C ALA A 151 2.83 13.81 -12.69
N HIS A 152 2.47 13.07 -11.64
CA HIS A 152 1.09 12.98 -11.12
C HIS A 152 0.69 14.11 -10.16
N ALA A 153 1.47 15.19 -10.10
CA ALA A 153 1.25 16.33 -9.21
C ALA A 153 1.18 15.93 -7.72
N ARG A 154 1.94 14.90 -7.31
CA ARG A 154 2.06 14.51 -5.91
C ARG A 154 3.30 15.11 -5.27
N GLU A 155 3.10 15.82 -4.17
CA GLU A 155 4.14 16.31 -3.28
C GLU A 155 4.65 15.18 -2.37
N ILE A 156 5.98 15.06 -2.28
CA ILE A 156 6.65 14.07 -1.44
C ILE A 156 6.78 14.61 -0.01
N MET A 157 6.04 14.01 0.90
CA MET A 157 6.02 14.34 2.33
C MET A 157 6.86 13.34 3.13
N VAL A 158 7.93 13.80 3.76
CA VAL A 158 8.81 12.94 4.58
C VAL A 158 8.16 12.68 5.93
N ASN A 159 8.07 11.40 6.35
CA ASN A 159 7.51 11.04 7.66
C ASN A 159 8.12 9.74 8.20
N GLU A 160 8.61 9.75 9.44
CA GLU A 160 9.24 8.59 10.10
C GLU A 160 8.28 7.42 10.42
N ASN A 161 6.96 7.65 10.40
CA ASN A 161 5.99 6.61 10.75
C ASN A 161 5.97 5.48 9.68
N PRO A 162 6.32 4.22 10.04
CA PRO A 162 6.33 3.09 9.09
C PRO A 162 4.93 2.81 8.53
N GLY A 163 3.89 3.12 9.30
CA GLY A 163 2.50 2.99 8.89
C GLY A 163 2.12 3.89 7.71
N LEU A 164 2.86 4.97 7.45
CA LEU A 164 2.55 5.96 6.41
C LEU A 164 3.42 5.82 5.15
N HIS A 165 4.51 5.04 5.18
CA HIS A 165 5.37 4.86 4.00
C HIS A 165 4.59 4.33 2.78
N LEU A 166 4.66 5.00 1.63
CA LEU A 166 3.86 4.74 0.41
C LEU A 166 2.34 4.90 0.59
N VAL A 167 1.90 5.66 1.59
CA VAL A 167 0.50 6.06 1.70
C VAL A 167 0.32 7.42 1.04
N TRP A 168 -0.62 7.52 0.11
CA TRP A 168 -0.93 8.77 -0.56
C TRP A 168 -2.37 9.24 -0.33
N TYR A 169 -2.55 10.55 -0.41
CA TYR A 169 -3.82 11.23 -0.21
C TYR A 169 -3.87 12.47 -1.11
N TYR A 170 -4.71 12.40 -2.15
CA TYR A 170 -4.81 13.43 -3.19
C TYR A 170 -3.43 13.76 -3.78
N GLU A 171 -2.95 14.99 -3.59
CA GLU A 171 -1.70 15.53 -4.12
C GLU A 171 -0.51 15.28 -3.19
N ARG A 172 -0.61 14.37 -2.22
CA ARG A 172 0.47 14.10 -1.25
C ARG A 172 0.78 12.62 -1.16
N ILE A 173 2.06 12.28 -1.07
CA ILE A 173 2.53 10.93 -0.76
C ILE A 173 3.49 10.96 0.41
N PHE A 174 3.27 10.11 1.41
CA PHE A 174 4.15 10.00 2.57
C PHE A 174 5.23 8.96 2.32
N ILE A 175 6.50 9.36 2.49
CA ILE A 175 7.65 8.48 2.33
C ILE A 175 8.50 8.58 3.59
N LYS A 176 8.70 7.44 4.25
CA LYS A 176 9.66 7.30 5.34
C LYS A 176 11.09 7.26 4.80
N PRO A 177 12.02 8.10 5.30
CA PRO A 177 13.42 8.12 4.88
C PRO A 177 14.17 6.84 5.29
N ILE A 178 15.23 6.50 4.57
CA ILE A 178 16.09 5.36 4.92
C ILE A 178 16.85 5.72 6.22
N PRO A 179 16.79 4.88 7.26
CA PRO A 179 17.59 5.10 8.45
C PRO A 179 19.08 4.85 8.19
N ALA A 180 19.97 5.70 8.72
CA ALA A 180 21.42 5.59 8.47
C ALA A 180 22.03 4.24 8.92
N TYR A 181 21.48 3.61 9.95
CA TYR A 181 21.94 2.30 10.41
C TYR A 181 21.67 1.15 9.43
N PHE A 182 20.82 1.34 8.41
CA PHE A 182 20.60 0.33 7.36
C PHE A 182 21.82 0.14 6.45
N TYR A 183 22.75 1.11 6.41
CA TYR A 183 24.00 0.99 5.67
C TYR A 183 25.02 0.05 6.32
N SER A 184 24.78 -0.38 7.56
CA SER A 184 25.69 -1.27 8.27
C SER A 184 25.26 -2.74 8.14
N LYS A 185 26.18 -3.59 7.69
CA LYS A 185 25.96 -5.05 7.64
C LYS A 185 25.73 -5.65 9.04
N ALA A 186 26.47 -5.17 10.04
CA ALA A 186 26.35 -5.64 11.43
C ALA A 186 24.93 -5.47 11.98
N PHE A 187 24.23 -4.40 11.56
CA PHE A 187 22.84 -4.17 11.92
C PHE A 187 21.90 -5.26 11.36
N TRP A 188 22.06 -5.63 10.09
CA TRP A 188 21.24 -6.68 9.48
C TRP A 188 21.49 -8.06 10.10
N ASP A 189 22.76 -8.37 10.39
CA ASP A 189 23.16 -9.62 11.06
C ASP A 189 22.59 -9.70 12.50
N TYR A 190 22.58 -8.58 13.23
CA TYR A 190 21.89 -8.49 14.53
C TYR A 190 20.38 -8.70 14.39
N LEU A 191 19.75 -7.97 13.44
CA LEU A 191 18.30 -7.96 13.29
C LEU A 191 17.75 -9.35 12.95
N LYS A 192 18.50 -10.11 12.16
CA LYS A 192 18.19 -11.49 11.77
C LYS A 192 17.98 -12.41 12.97
N GLU A 193 18.74 -12.22 14.04
CA GLU A 193 18.69 -13.06 15.24
C GLU A 193 17.81 -12.47 16.34
N ALA A 194 17.73 -11.14 16.41
CA ALA A 194 16.98 -10.43 17.44
C ALA A 194 15.46 -10.49 17.23
N ASP A 195 14.97 -10.20 16.01
CA ASP A 195 13.54 -10.20 15.71
C ASP A 195 13.28 -10.42 14.21
N ASN A 196 12.70 -11.59 13.89
CA ASN A 196 12.42 -11.97 12.52
C ASN A 196 11.34 -11.09 11.87
N ASP A 197 10.33 -10.63 12.61
CA ASP A 197 9.24 -9.83 12.06
C ASP A 197 9.73 -8.44 11.67
N VAL A 198 10.59 -7.86 12.52
CA VAL A 198 11.25 -6.58 12.21
C VAL A 198 12.20 -6.74 11.02
N HIS A 199 12.96 -7.84 10.95
CA HIS A 199 13.81 -8.14 9.80
C HIS A 199 13.00 -8.18 8.48
N ARG A 200 11.86 -8.89 8.47
CA ARG A 200 10.98 -8.98 7.28
C ARG A 200 10.37 -7.64 6.91
N ALA A 201 9.99 -6.83 7.88
CA ALA A 201 9.50 -5.47 7.63
C ALA A 201 10.60 -4.57 7.03
N SER A 202 11.82 -4.62 7.56
CA SER A 202 12.96 -3.85 7.06
C SER A 202 13.36 -4.25 5.63
N VAL A 203 13.38 -5.55 5.31
CA VAL A 203 13.65 -6.03 3.94
C VAL A 203 12.56 -5.55 2.98
N GLY A 204 11.29 -5.61 3.38
CA GLY A 204 10.17 -5.12 2.58
C GLY A 204 10.23 -3.60 2.33
N PHE A 205 10.66 -2.84 3.33
CA PHE A 205 10.91 -1.41 3.21
C PHE A 205 12.05 -1.07 2.24
N MET A 206 13.14 -1.84 2.26
CA MET A 206 14.21 -1.63 1.28
C MET A 206 13.79 -2.04 -0.12
N ARG A 207 12.95 -3.08 -0.24
CA ARG A 207 12.36 -3.46 -1.51
C ARG A 207 11.49 -2.35 -2.11
N SER A 208 10.73 -1.58 -1.31
CA SER A 208 9.98 -0.44 -1.86
C SER A 208 10.88 0.67 -2.40
N TYR A 209 12.03 0.90 -1.77
CA TYR A 209 13.01 1.88 -2.23
C TYR A 209 13.62 1.53 -3.59
N TYR A 210 13.81 0.25 -3.89
CA TYR A 210 14.24 -0.20 -5.22
C TYR A 210 13.28 0.26 -6.33
N PHE A 211 11.96 0.21 -6.07
CA PHE A 211 10.97 0.64 -7.07
C PHE A 211 10.76 2.16 -7.10
N LEU A 212 11.05 2.86 -6.00
CA LEU A 212 10.98 4.33 -5.92
C LEU A 212 12.13 5.01 -6.68
N VAL A 213 13.34 4.44 -6.64
CA VAL A 213 14.55 5.02 -7.23
C VAL A 213 15.03 4.10 -8.36
N GLN A 214 14.54 4.34 -9.58
CA GLN A 214 14.88 3.53 -10.77
C GLN A 214 15.85 4.24 -11.70
N TYR A 215 15.79 5.58 -11.74
CA TYR A 215 16.63 6.41 -12.59
C TYR A 215 17.48 7.37 -11.76
N GLU A 216 18.51 7.93 -12.38
CA GLU A 216 19.38 8.92 -11.73
C GLU A 216 18.59 10.17 -11.28
N ILE A 217 17.60 10.58 -12.07
CA ILE A 217 16.70 11.71 -11.72
C ILE A 217 15.97 11.42 -10.41
N ASP A 218 15.50 10.18 -10.19
CA ASP A 218 14.87 9.78 -8.94
C ASP A 218 15.84 9.86 -7.76
N PHE A 219 17.09 9.46 -8.00
CA PHE A 219 18.13 9.49 -6.98
C PHE A 219 18.43 10.93 -6.53
N GLN A 220 18.59 11.85 -7.48
CA GLN A 220 18.79 13.27 -7.18
C GLN A 220 17.60 13.85 -6.42
N GLU A 221 16.37 13.48 -6.79
CA GLU A 221 15.16 13.94 -6.09
C GLU A 221 15.07 13.34 -4.67
N ALA A 222 15.46 12.07 -4.50
CA ALA A 222 15.52 11.42 -3.20
C ALA A 222 16.54 12.10 -2.26
N VAL A 223 17.70 12.52 -2.79
CA VAL A 223 18.73 13.27 -2.05
C VAL A 223 18.20 14.66 -1.67
N LYS A 224 17.55 15.37 -2.60
CA LYS A 224 16.93 16.68 -2.36
C LYS A 224 15.88 16.64 -1.24
N HIS A 225 15.03 15.60 -1.22
CA HIS A 225 14.04 15.38 -0.16
C HIS A 225 14.63 14.74 1.12
N ARG A 226 15.95 14.51 1.19
CA ARG A 226 16.64 13.87 2.34
C ARG A 226 16.09 12.48 2.67
N LEU A 227 15.61 11.75 1.67
CA LEU A 227 15.15 10.37 1.80
C LEU A 227 16.30 9.38 1.96
N ILE A 228 17.47 9.73 1.42
CA ILE A 228 18.69 8.93 1.47
C ILE A 228 19.64 9.58 2.50
N PRO A 229 20.02 8.86 3.57
CA PRO A 229 20.90 9.40 4.59
C PRO A 229 22.31 9.58 4.04
N LYS A 230 23.01 10.57 4.58
CA LYS A 230 24.43 10.79 4.36
C LYS A 230 25.24 9.67 5.03
N ARG A 231 26.44 9.40 4.52
CA ARG A 231 27.41 8.52 5.15
C ARG A 231 27.91 9.06 6.50
N SER A 232 28.64 8.23 7.23
CA SER A 232 29.40 8.60 8.43
C SER A 232 30.25 9.85 8.24
N ASP A 233 30.82 10.00 7.04
CA ASP A 233 31.77 11.04 6.67
C ASP A 233 31.07 12.33 6.21
N GLY A 234 29.73 12.35 6.20
CA GLY A 234 28.93 13.48 5.76
C GLY A 234 28.75 13.60 4.24
N SER A 235 29.40 12.74 3.46
CA SER A 235 29.20 12.62 2.00
C SER A 235 27.91 11.88 1.66
N THR A 236 27.21 12.29 0.61
CA THR A 236 26.12 11.50 0.02
C THR A 236 26.72 10.36 -0.80
N PRO A 237 26.12 9.16 -0.77
CA PRO A 237 26.54 8.08 -1.68
C PRO A 237 26.33 8.51 -3.15
N THR A 238 27.10 7.93 -4.07
CA THR A 238 26.87 8.09 -5.51
C THR A 238 25.72 7.17 -5.96
N TYR A 239 25.13 7.43 -7.12
CA TYR A 239 24.02 6.64 -7.65
C TYR A 239 24.38 5.16 -7.84
N GLU A 240 25.57 4.87 -8.38
CA GLU A 240 26.04 3.50 -8.63
C GLU A 240 26.20 2.71 -7.32
N GLU A 241 26.78 3.36 -6.31
CA GLU A 241 26.97 2.75 -4.99
C GLU A 241 25.62 2.47 -4.31
N PHE A 242 24.67 3.39 -4.43
CA PHE A 242 23.32 3.21 -3.91
C PHE A 242 22.56 2.12 -4.68
N HIS A 243 22.70 2.07 -6.01
CA HIS A 243 22.11 1.04 -6.86
C HIS A 243 22.63 -0.35 -6.47
N ASP A 244 23.94 -0.50 -6.32
CA ASP A 244 24.55 -1.77 -5.91
C ASP A 244 24.12 -2.21 -4.51
N PHE A 245 23.94 -1.26 -3.60
CA PHE A 245 23.41 -1.51 -2.25
C PHE A 245 21.95 -1.98 -2.27
N ILE A 246 21.09 -1.38 -3.10
CA ILE A 246 19.66 -1.66 -3.12
C ILE A 246 19.31 -2.88 -4.00
N TYR A 247 20.15 -3.20 -4.99
CA TYR A 247 19.92 -4.26 -5.96
C TYR A 247 19.57 -5.63 -5.36
N PRO A 248 20.22 -6.11 -4.28
CA PRO A 248 19.87 -7.38 -3.67
C PRO A 248 18.41 -7.43 -3.23
N PHE A 249 17.88 -6.35 -2.63
CA PHE A 249 16.52 -6.29 -2.10
C PHE A 249 15.43 -6.40 -3.18
N SER A 250 15.75 -6.14 -4.46
CA SER A 250 14.83 -6.38 -5.59
C SER A 250 14.42 -7.85 -5.72
N LYS A 251 15.28 -8.77 -5.27
CA LYS A 251 15.08 -10.23 -5.36
C LYS A 251 14.26 -10.79 -4.18
N ALA A 252 13.86 -9.95 -3.23
CA ALA A 252 13.05 -10.39 -2.09
C ALA A 252 11.62 -10.71 -2.54
N ASP A 253 11.26 -12.00 -2.48
CA ASP A 253 9.88 -12.45 -2.74
C ASP A 253 8.94 -12.07 -1.59
N ASP A 254 7.62 -12.11 -1.84
CA ASP A 254 6.58 -11.78 -0.86
C ASP A 254 6.67 -12.62 0.42
N ASP A 255 7.25 -13.81 0.32
CA ASP A 255 7.47 -14.72 1.44
C ASP A 255 8.41 -14.15 2.52
N PHE A 256 9.40 -13.35 2.13
CA PHE A 256 10.43 -12.81 3.03
C PHE A 256 10.08 -11.43 3.62
N VAL A 257 8.91 -10.88 3.30
CA VAL A 257 8.53 -9.53 3.72
C VAL A 257 7.27 -9.51 4.56
N SER A 258 7.06 -8.43 5.31
CA SER A 258 5.81 -8.23 6.05
C SER A 258 4.63 -7.98 5.11
N ARG A 259 3.42 -8.22 5.60
CA ARG A 259 2.18 -8.18 4.80
C ARG A 259 1.94 -6.81 4.16
N ARG A 260 2.33 -5.72 4.83
CA ARG A 260 2.33 -4.36 4.28
C ARG A 260 2.99 -4.29 2.92
N PHE A 261 4.20 -4.83 2.78
CA PHE A 261 4.99 -4.67 1.58
C PHE A 261 4.57 -5.60 0.43
N HIS A 262 3.58 -6.48 0.64
CA HIS A 262 2.89 -7.19 -0.46
C HIS A 262 2.06 -6.24 -1.33
N TYR A 263 1.74 -5.06 -0.77
CA TYR A 263 1.08 -3.97 -1.44
C TYR A 263 2.11 -2.87 -1.72
N GLY A 264 2.06 -2.28 -2.91
CA GLY A 264 2.80 -1.06 -3.21
C GLY A 264 2.11 0.16 -2.58
N GLU A 265 1.74 1.13 -3.41
CA GLU A 265 1.10 2.34 -2.93
C GLU A 265 -0.31 2.11 -2.37
N LEU A 266 -0.57 2.65 -1.17
CA LEU A 266 -1.86 2.59 -0.51
C LEU A 266 -2.53 3.96 -0.50
N ARG A 267 -3.83 4.02 -0.78
CA ARG A 267 -4.59 5.27 -0.70
C ARG A 267 -5.17 5.45 0.70
N LEU A 268 -4.87 6.57 1.35
CA LEU A 268 -5.32 6.83 2.73
C LEU A 268 -6.84 6.84 2.86
N THR A 269 -7.57 7.35 1.87
CA THR A 269 -9.05 7.35 1.90
C THR A 269 -9.62 5.93 2.03
N ARG A 270 -8.98 4.93 1.42
CA ARG A 270 -9.38 3.52 1.51
C ARG A 270 -9.03 2.93 2.88
N ILE A 271 -7.87 3.27 3.42
CA ILE A 271 -7.43 2.83 4.75
C ILE A 271 -8.34 3.43 5.84
N ASN A 272 -8.59 4.75 5.82
CA ASN A 272 -9.44 5.43 6.81
C ASN A 272 -10.84 4.84 6.84
N ARG A 273 -11.44 4.56 5.68
CA ARG A 273 -12.76 3.92 5.61
C ARG A 273 -12.76 2.48 6.15
N THR A 274 -11.68 1.73 5.94
CA THR A 274 -11.54 0.39 6.52
C THR A 274 -11.38 0.46 8.04
N ALA A 275 -10.61 1.43 8.54
CA ALA A 275 -10.47 1.67 9.97
C ALA A 275 -11.81 2.10 10.62
N PHE A 276 -12.58 2.94 9.94
CA PHE A 276 -13.91 3.36 10.37
C PHE A 276 -14.86 2.16 10.51
N LEU A 277 -14.96 1.32 9.48
CA LEU A 277 -15.93 0.23 9.43
C LEU A 277 -15.57 -0.98 10.30
N PHE A 278 -14.29 -1.33 10.44
CA PHE A 278 -13.88 -2.54 11.17
C PHE A 278 -13.24 -2.28 12.53
N LYS A 279 -12.63 -1.12 12.75
CA LYS A 279 -11.97 -0.78 14.02
C LYS A 279 -12.69 0.31 14.80
N GLY A 280 -13.80 0.86 14.29
CA GLY A 280 -14.55 1.94 14.94
C GLY A 280 -13.76 3.24 15.12
N LYS A 281 -12.59 3.37 14.47
CA LYS A 281 -11.74 4.57 14.53
C LYS A 281 -12.05 5.47 13.35
N LEU A 282 -12.41 6.73 13.61
CA LEU A 282 -12.82 7.68 12.57
C LEU A 282 -11.76 7.88 11.46
N ALA A 283 -10.48 7.78 11.79
CA ALA A 283 -9.42 7.72 10.79
C ALA A 283 -8.21 6.93 11.29
N TYR A 284 -7.46 6.35 10.35
CA TYR A 284 -6.14 5.79 10.58
C TYR A 284 -5.08 6.90 10.70
N PHE A 285 -5.18 7.93 9.88
CA PHE A 285 -4.37 9.14 9.98
C PHE A 285 -5.20 10.37 9.55
N HIS A 286 -5.18 11.42 10.38
CA HIS A 286 -5.86 12.68 10.13
C HIS A 286 -4.88 13.68 9.49
N ILE A 287 -5.02 13.92 8.18
CA ILE A 287 -4.18 14.88 7.45
C ILE A 287 -4.62 16.32 7.70
N TYR A 288 -5.93 16.55 7.81
CA TYR A 288 -6.49 17.85 8.15
C TYR A 288 -6.97 17.82 9.60
N PRO A 289 -6.19 18.34 10.56
CA PRO A 289 -6.71 18.64 11.88
C PRO A 289 -7.71 19.81 11.86
N GLN A 290 -7.76 20.58 10.77
CA GLN A 290 -8.66 21.72 10.61
C GLN A 290 -9.96 21.32 9.90
N TRP A 291 -11.08 21.57 10.57
CA TRP A 291 -12.43 21.20 10.14
C TRP A 291 -12.90 21.84 8.82
N GLY A 292 -12.32 22.97 8.41
CA GLY A 292 -12.78 23.74 7.25
C GLY A 292 -12.69 23.00 5.91
N SER A 293 -11.58 22.30 5.63
CA SER A 293 -11.43 21.55 4.38
C SER A 293 -12.32 20.30 4.33
N PHE A 294 -12.58 19.68 5.49
CA PHE A 294 -13.49 18.55 5.63
C PHE A 294 -14.94 18.98 5.38
N LEU A 295 -15.36 20.12 5.95
CA LEU A 295 -16.68 20.69 5.71
C LEU A 295 -16.88 21.05 4.25
N ALA A 296 -15.90 21.63 3.56
CA ALA A 296 -16.04 21.96 2.13
C ALA A 296 -16.41 20.74 1.26
N HIS A 297 -15.81 19.58 1.53
CA HIS A 297 -16.09 18.34 0.77
C HIS A 297 -17.42 17.69 1.14
N ILE A 298 -17.89 17.87 2.37
CA ILE A 298 -19.15 17.29 2.85
C ILE A 298 -20.34 18.20 2.54
N LEU A 299 -20.14 19.51 2.58
CA LEU A 299 -21.18 20.51 2.39
C LEU A 299 -21.68 20.51 0.96
N ALA A 300 -20.81 20.31 -0.05
CA ALA A 300 -21.24 20.28 -1.45
C ALA A 300 -22.31 19.20 -1.72
N PRO A 301 -22.13 17.91 -1.37
CA PRO A 301 -23.18 16.91 -1.47
C PRO A 301 -24.45 17.25 -0.66
N ILE A 302 -24.32 17.78 0.55
CA ILE A 302 -25.47 18.17 1.38
C ILE A 302 -26.27 19.29 0.72
N ILE A 303 -25.60 20.31 0.20
CA ILE A 303 -26.22 21.41 -0.56
C ILE A 303 -26.91 20.86 -1.81
N THR A 304 -26.29 19.92 -2.53
CA THR A 304 -26.92 19.29 -3.69
C THR A 304 -28.21 18.55 -3.30
N ILE A 305 -28.18 17.76 -2.23
CA ILE A 305 -29.37 17.05 -1.71
C ILE A 305 -30.44 18.05 -1.29
N PHE A 306 -30.06 19.10 -0.57
CA PHE A 306 -30.97 20.16 -0.14
C PHE A 306 -31.60 20.87 -1.35
N ALA A 307 -30.82 21.22 -2.37
CA ALA A 307 -31.31 21.85 -3.59
C ALA A 307 -32.29 20.94 -4.34
N VAL A 308 -32.00 19.64 -4.45
CA VAL A 308 -32.90 18.66 -5.02
C VAL A 308 -34.22 18.61 -4.25
N PHE A 309 -34.18 18.50 -2.92
CA PHE A 309 -35.40 18.49 -2.10
C PHE A 309 -36.18 19.80 -2.21
N SER A 310 -35.50 20.94 -2.26
CA SER A 310 -36.16 22.25 -2.44
C SER A 310 -36.90 22.33 -3.77
N VAL A 311 -36.30 21.85 -4.86
CA VAL A 311 -36.96 21.81 -6.18
C VAL A 311 -38.18 20.89 -6.13
N VAL A 312 -38.04 19.69 -5.57
CA VAL A 312 -39.16 18.72 -5.45
C VAL A 312 -40.31 19.29 -4.60
N LEU A 313 -40.00 19.93 -3.47
CA LEU A 313 -41.00 20.53 -2.60
C LEU A 313 -41.70 21.73 -3.26
N ASN A 314 -40.96 22.58 -3.96
CA ASN A 314 -41.55 23.69 -4.71
C ASN A 314 -42.43 23.19 -5.87
N SER A 315 -41.98 22.15 -6.58
CA SER A 315 -42.78 21.48 -7.61
C SER A 315 -44.07 20.89 -7.04
N MET A 316 -44.02 20.28 -5.85
CA MET A 316 -45.20 19.77 -5.15
C MET A 316 -46.17 20.89 -4.75
N GLN A 317 -45.67 22.02 -4.26
CA GLN A 317 -46.50 23.18 -3.91
C GLN A 317 -47.23 23.74 -5.14
N VAL A 318 -46.55 23.84 -6.29
CA VAL A 318 -47.18 24.28 -7.55
C VAL A 318 -48.27 23.32 -7.98
N GLY A 319 -48.05 22.01 -7.87
CA GLY A 319 -49.05 20.99 -8.18
C GLY A 319 -50.28 21.06 -7.28
N LEU A 320 -50.08 21.20 -5.96
CA LEU A 320 -51.19 21.33 -4.99
C LEU A 320 -51.98 22.62 -5.21
N ALA A 321 -51.31 23.75 -5.40
CA ALA A 321 -51.97 25.02 -5.70
C ALA A 321 -52.78 24.98 -7.00
N ALA A 322 -52.28 24.27 -8.02
CA ALA A 322 -53.02 24.07 -9.27
C ALA A 322 -54.25 23.18 -9.08
N LEU A 323 -54.19 22.17 -8.21
CA LEU A 323 -55.33 21.31 -7.87
C LEU A 323 -56.39 22.04 -7.03
N ASP A 324 -55.98 22.92 -6.10
CA ASP A 324 -56.89 23.75 -5.29
C ASP A 324 -57.69 24.75 -6.15
N MET A 325 -57.17 25.13 -7.33
CA MET A 325 -57.88 25.94 -8.34
C MET A 325 -58.73 25.10 -9.32
N GLY A 326 -58.91 23.81 -9.04
CA GLY A 326 -59.66 22.84 -9.86
C GLY A 326 -61.16 23.12 -10.03
N PRO A 327 -61.90 22.23 -10.73
CA PRO A 327 -63.03 22.52 -11.62
C PRO A 327 -64.38 22.83 -10.92
N GLY A 328 -64.35 23.65 -9.87
CA GLY A 328 -65.53 24.20 -9.19
C GLY A 328 -65.50 25.73 -9.03
N ASN A 329 -64.38 26.38 -9.34
CA ASN A 329 -64.24 27.85 -9.32
C ASN A 329 -64.15 28.39 -10.76
N GLU A 330 -65.30 28.56 -11.41
CA GLU A 330 -65.45 29.06 -12.80
C GLU A 330 -65.15 30.57 -12.98
N GLY A 331 -64.18 31.10 -12.22
CA GLY A 331 -63.76 32.50 -12.31
C GLY A 331 -62.36 32.66 -12.91
N SER A 332 -62.25 32.78 -14.25
CA SER A 332 -61.07 33.32 -14.97
C SER A 332 -59.73 32.55 -14.98
N GLY A 333 -59.71 31.25 -14.68
CA GLY A 333 -58.49 30.44 -14.82
C GLY A 333 -58.18 30.04 -16.27
N TRP A 334 -56.93 30.18 -16.74
CA TRP A 334 -56.48 29.64 -18.03
C TRP A 334 -56.36 28.10 -17.92
N PRO A 335 -57.25 27.28 -18.51
CA PRO A 335 -57.28 25.83 -18.30
C PRO A 335 -56.02 25.11 -18.81
N ALA A 336 -55.42 25.66 -19.87
CA ALA A 336 -54.14 25.19 -20.38
C ALA A 336 -53.01 25.40 -19.36
N PHE A 337 -53.01 26.51 -18.63
CA PHE A 337 -52.00 26.83 -17.63
C PHE A 337 -52.09 25.90 -16.40
N VAL A 338 -53.31 25.59 -15.94
CA VAL A 338 -53.53 24.64 -14.83
C VAL A 338 -53.07 23.24 -15.23
N SER A 339 -53.40 22.79 -16.44
CA SER A 339 -52.97 21.49 -16.95
C SER A 339 -51.44 21.38 -17.02
N VAL A 340 -50.77 22.41 -17.56
CA VAL A 340 -49.29 22.46 -17.61
C VAL A 340 -48.67 22.46 -16.20
N SER A 341 -49.28 23.18 -15.25
CA SER A 341 -48.80 23.29 -13.87
C SER A 341 -48.90 21.98 -13.09
N ILE A 342 -49.76 21.04 -13.49
CA ILE A 342 -49.86 19.70 -12.88
C ILE A 342 -48.79 18.76 -13.46
N TYR A 343 -48.61 18.73 -14.78
CA TYR A 343 -47.69 17.79 -15.43
C TYR A 343 -46.21 18.20 -15.33
N PHE A 344 -45.92 19.50 -15.32
CA PHE A 344 -44.54 20.01 -15.31
C PHE A 344 -43.76 19.62 -14.03
N PRO A 345 -44.29 19.79 -12.80
CA PRO A 345 -43.71 19.25 -11.58
C PRO A 345 -43.38 17.76 -11.63
N VAL A 346 -44.31 16.95 -12.15
CA VAL A 346 -44.15 15.50 -12.25
C VAL A 346 -42.99 15.16 -13.19
N ALA A 347 -42.89 15.84 -14.33
CA ALA A 347 -41.78 15.65 -15.27
C ALA A 347 -40.42 16.01 -14.65
N ILE A 348 -40.34 17.09 -13.86
CA ILE A 348 -39.10 17.49 -13.16
C ILE A 348 -38.70 16.45 -12.11
N ILE A 349 -39.65 15.96 -11.31
CA ILE A 349 -39.38 14.92 -10.29
C ILE A 349 -38.87 13.64 -10.96
N ILE A 350 -39.52 13.19 -12.04
CA ILE A 350 -39.08 11.99 -12.79
C ILE A 350 -37.68 12.20 -13.37
N SER A 351 -37.40 13.37 -13.96
CA SER A 351 -36.08 13.70 -14.50
C SER A 351 -34.98 13.62 -13.43
N ILE A 352 -35.20 14.24 -12.26
CA ILE A 352 -34.26 14.16 -11.14
C ILE A 352 -34.08 12.71 -10.67
N ALA A 353 -35.18 11.95 -10.55
CA ALA A 353 -35.12 10.55 -10.14
C ALA A 353 -34.30 9.69 -11.10
N ILE A 354 -34.43 9.91 -12.42
CA ILE A 354 -33.63 9.23 -13.44
C ILE A 354 -32.14 9.59 -13.28
N VAL A 355 -31.80 10.87 -13.13
CA VAL A 355 -30.40 11.30 -12.95
C VAL A 355 -29.78 10.67 -11.70
N VAL A 356 -30.50 10.67 -10.58
CA VAL A 356 -30.05 10.04 -9.33
C VAL A 356 -29.89 8.53 -9.51
N ALA A 357 -30.85 7.87 -10.16
CA ALA A 357 -30.78 6.43 -10.43
C ALA A 357 -29.57 6.06 -11.31
N VAL A 358 -29.32 6.81 -12.39
CA VAL A 358 -28.16 6.60 -13.26
C VAL A 358 -26.85 6.79 -12.47
N ALA A 359 -26.76 7.82 -11.63
CA ALA A 359 -25.58 8.05 -10.79
C ALA A 359 -25.33 6.90 -9.80
N VAL A 360 -26.39 6.42 -9.13
CA VAL A 360 -26.30 5.30 -8.18
C VAL A 360 -25.94 4.00 -8.90
N VAL A 361 -26.59 3.68 -10.03
CA VAL A 361 -26.29 2.48 -10.82
C VAL A 361 -24.86 2.53 -11.35
N GLY A 362 -24.41 3.67 -11.87
CA GLY A 362 -23.02 3.86 -12.32
C GLY A 362 -22.01 3.61 -11.20
N LEU A 363 -22.27 4.14 -10.01
CA LEU A 363 -21.43 3.93 -8.83
C LEU A 363 -21.40 2.45 -8.40
N VAL A 364 -22.54 1.77 -8.42
CA VAL A 364 -22.63 0.33 -8.12
C VAL A 364 -21.89 -0.50 -9.15
N LEU A 365 -22.10 -0.24 -10.45
CA LEU A 365 -21.41 -0.95 -11.54
C LEU A 365 -19.89 -0.77 -11.47
N MET A 366 -19.42 0.45 -11.21
CA MET A 366 -17.99 0.72 -11.01
C MET A 366 -17.45 -0.07 -9.80
N GLY A 367 -18.17 -0.07 -8.68
CA GLY A 367 -17.80 -0.81 -7.48
C GLY A 367 -17.73 -2.32 -7.71
N VAL A 368 -18.73 -2.89 -8.41
CA VAL A 368 -18.78 -4.32 -8.75
C VAL A 368 -17.66 -4.70 -9.72
N LYS A 369 -17.43 -3.91 -10.77
CA LYS A 369 -16.35 -4.12 -11.74
C LYS A 369 -14.99 -4.15 -11.03
N ASP A 370 -14.75 -3.16 -10.17
CA ASP A 370 -13.54 -3.14 -9.35
C ASP A 370 -13.47 -4.43 -8.51
N LEU A 371 -14.54 -4.79 -7.78
CA LEU A 371 -14.56 -5.96 -6.89
C LEU A 371 -14.21 -7.27 -7.60
N ILE A 372 -14.79 -7.49 -8.78
CA ILE A 372 -14.49 -8.65 -9.63
C ILE A 372 -13.01 -8.63 -10.01
N HIS A 373 -12.50 -7.50 -10.49
CA HIS A 373 -11.09 -7.37 -10.89
C HIS A 373 -10.13 -7.71 -9.75
N GLY A 374 -10.33 -7.16 -8.54
CA GLY A 374 -9.45 -7.48 -7.41
C GLY A 374 -9.53 -8.91 -6.94
N ASN A 375 -10.73 -9.51 -6.95
CA ASN A 375 -10.88 -10.91 -6.59
C ASN A 375 -10.20 -11.83 -7.62
N ASN A 376 -10.28 -11.49 -8.90
CA ASN A 376 -9.58 -12.19 -9.98
C ASN A 376 -8.06 -12.10 -9.84
N VAL A 377 -7.52 -10.91 -9.58
CA VAL A 377 -6.08 -10.72 -9.33
C VAL A 377 -5.60 -11.56 -8.14
N ARG A 378 -6.38 -11.58 -7.05
CA ARG A 378 -6.05 -12.40 -5.86
C ARG A 378 -6.09 -13.89 -6.16
N ARG A 379 -7.07 -14.35 -6.94
CA ARG A 379 -7.15 -15.76 -7.39
C ARG A 379 -5.93 -16.13 -8.23
N ARG A 380 -5.50 -15.26 -9.14
CA ARG A 380 -4.28 -15.46 -9.94
C ARG A 380 -3.03 -15.51 -9.07
N LYS A 381 -2.89 -14.60 -8.10
CA LYS A 381 -1.76 -14.61 -7.15
C LYS A 381 -1.72 -15.88 -6.30
N LYS A 382 -2.89 -16.37 -5.84
CA LYS A 382 -3.00 -17.67 -5.14
C LYS A 382 -2.62 -18.87 -6.01
N ARG A 383 -2.74 -18.75 -7.34
CA ARG A 383 -2.29 -19.77 -8.32
C ARG A 383 -0.81 -19.65 -8.68
N GLY A 384 -0.07 -18.74 -8.03
CA GLY A 384 1.38 -18.57 -8.23
C GLY A 384 1.77 -17.53 -9.30
N ASP A 385 0.81 -16.81 -9.89
CA ASP A 385 1.11 -15.76 -10.86
C ASP A 385 1.69 -14.52 -10.18
N LYS A 386 3.02 -14.36 -10.26
CA LYS A 386 3.76 -13.24 -9.66
C LYS A 386 3.50 -11.89 -10.35
N ARG A 387 2.94 -11.87 -11.57
CA ARG A 387 2.61 -10.65 -12.32
C ARG A 387 1.13 -10.26 -12.21
N ALA A 388 0.34 -11.00 -11.43
CA ALA A 388 -1.07 -10.71 -11.26
C ALA A 388 -1.30 -9.30 -10.65
N GLY A 389 -1.96 -8.42 -11.41
CA GLY A 389 -2.29 -7.05 -10.96
C GLY A 389 -1.30 -5.98 -11.41
N GLU A 390 -0.36 -6.31 -12.30
CA GLU A 390 0.47 -5.34 -13.02
C GLU A 390 -0.44 -4.46 -13.91
N LYS A 391 -0.32 -3.13 -13.77
CA LYS A 391 -0.98 -2.15 -14.63
C LYS A 391 0.10 -1.32 -15.29
N SER A 392 -0.02 -1.09 -16.59
CA SER A 392 0.77 -0.05 -17.27
C SER A 392 0.43 1.28 -16.62
N HIS A 393 1.46 2.02 -16.19
CA HIS A 393 1.30 3.30 -15.53
C HIS A 393 0.79 4.32 -16.55
N GLY A 394 -0.53 4.49 -16.62
CA GLY A 394 -1.17 5.63 -17.30
C GLY A 394 -1.02 5.69 -18.82
N MET A 395 -0.32 4.77 -19.47
CA MET A 395 -0.32 4.66 -20.93
C MET A 395 -1.43 3.69 -21.34
N ILE A 396 -2.47 4.27 -21.94
CA ILE A 396 -3.64 3.56 -22.50
C ILE A 396 -3.20 2.68 -23.66
#